data_AF-A0A929K5Z2-F1
#
_entry.id   AF-A0A929K5Z2-F1
#
_cell.length_a   1.000
_cell.length_b   1.000
_cell.length_c   1.000
_cell.angle_alpha   90.00
_cell.angle_beta   90.00
_cell.angle_gamma   90.00
#
_symmetry.space_group_name_H-M   'P 1'
#
loop_
_entity.id
_entity.type
_entity.pdbx_description
1 polymer ?
#
loop_
_entity_poly.entity_id
_entity_poly.type
_entity_poly.pdbx_seq_one_letter_code
_entity_poly.pdbx_strand_id
1 'polypeptide(L)'
;NANWDNQRFIWLIKEGLRIREELKTKFFTAYKEKNGREFSESLHDSAVWYSDDEAEFHEKAKEVGVLATENEDVRSLRELLIIGLKGIAAYADHAAILGHEQNDIYAFIMEALASTTKDLSIDEMVGLVMKAGEVAVNTMALLDKANTSAYGNPEISEVNIGVRNNPGIL
;
A
#
# COMPACT_ATOMS: atom_id res chain seq x y z
N ASN A 1 -0.15 -5.39 15.04
CA ASN A 1 -1.05 -6.49 15.47
C ASN A 1 -2.09 -6.85 14.40
N ALA A 2 -1.76 -6.81 13.11
CA ALA A 2 -2.73 -7.11 12.04
C ALA A 2 -2.65 -8.57 11.57
N ASN A 3 -1.45 -9.07 11.31
CA ASN A 3 -1.22 -10.44 10.88
C ASN A 3 0.12 -10.94 11.42
N TRP A 4 0.14 -12.20 11.86
CA TRP A 4 1.29 -12.87 12.47
C TRP A 4 1.60 -14.22 11.81
N ASP A 5 0.84 -14.58 10.78
CA ASP A 5 1.00 -15.83 10.06
C ASP A 5 1.99 -15.66 8.91
N ASN A 6 3.19 -16.24 9.06
CA ASN A 6 4.22 -16.22 8.04
C ASN A 6 3.75 -16.79 6.69
N GLN A 7 2.89 -17.82 6.71
CA GLN A 7 2.39 -18.43 5.47
C GLN A 7 1.52 -17.48 4.67
N ARG A 8 0.77 -16.59 5.35
CA ARG A 8 0.03 -15.51 4.68
C ARG A 8 0.95 -14.52 3.98
N PHE A 9 2.06 -14.15 4.60
CA PHE A 9 3.03 -13.23 3.98
C PHE A 9 3.75 -13.88 2.79
N ILE A 10 4.17 -15.15 2.92
CA ILE A 10 4.79 -15.91 1.83
C ILE A 10 3.85 -16.00 0.63
N TRP A 11 2.57 -16.32 0.87
CA TRP A 11 1.57 -16.36 -0.18
C TRP A 11 1.38 -14.99 -0.87
N LEU A 12 1.30 -13.90 -0.09
CA LEU A 12 1.18 -12.54 -0.62
C LEU A 12 2.41 -12.13 -1.45
N ILE A 13 3.62 -12.55 -1.06
CA ILE A 13 4.85 -12.29 -1.82
C ILE A 13 4.78 -13.00 -3.18
N LYS A 14 4.45 -14.30 -3.20
CA LYS A 14 4.31 -15.08 -4.44
C LYS A 14 3.27 -14.46 -5.38
N GLU A 15 2.12 -14.09 -4.83
CA GLU A 15 1.05 -13.46 -5.61
C GLU A 15 1.46 -12.07 -6.14
N GLY A 16 2.11 -11.25 -5.31
CA GLY A 16 2.63 -9.95 -5.71
C GLY A 16 3.66 -10.04 -6.85
N LEU A 17 4.59 -11.01 -6.77
CA LEU A 17 5.56 -11.28 -7.83
C LEU A 17 4.88 -11.69 -9.14
N ARG A 18 3.86 -12.56 -9.07
CA ARG A 18 3.07 -12.98 -10.24
C ARG A 18 2.38 -11.78 -10.90
N ILE A 19 1.66 -10.97 -10.12
CA ILE A 19 0.97 -9.77 -10.63
C ILE A 19 1.97 -8.79 -11.26
N ARG A 20 3.14 -8.60 -10.63
CA ARG A 20 4.19 -7.72 -11.15
C ARG A 20 4.73 -8.19 -12.49
N GLU A 21 5.00 -9.49 -12.68
CA GLU A 21 5.50 -10.01 -13.97
C GLU A 21 4.46 -9.86 -15.10
N GLU A 22 3.16 -10.02 -14.78
CA GLU A 22 2.08 -9.74 -15.73
C GLU A 22 2.05 -8.26 -16.14
N LEU A 23 2.17 -7.35 -15.16
CA LEU A 23 2.21 -5.90 -15.42
C LEU A 23 3.47 -5.50 -16.19
N LYS A 24 4.63 -6.09 -15.88
CA LYS A 24 5.90 -5.86 -16.57
C LYS A 24 5.81 -6.25 -18.04
N THR A 25 5.18 -7.39 -18.33
CA THR A 25 4.92 -7.84 -19.72
C THR A 25 4.03 -6.83 -20.45
N LYS A 26 2.92 -6.40 -19.83
CA LYS A 26 2.02 -5.38 -20.40
C LYS A 26 2.75 -4.05 -20.64
N PHE A 27 3.60 -3.63 -19.71
CA PHE A 27 4.39 -2.41 -19.82
C PHE A 27 5.35 -2.47 -21.01
N PHE A 28 6.12 -3.54 -21.19
CA PHE A 28 7.06 -3.65 -22.30
C PHE A 28 6.37 -3.65 -23.66
N THR A 29 5.25 -4.36 -23.79
CA THR A 29 4.43 -4.33 -25.01
C THR A 29 3.95 -2.91 -25.32
N ALA A 30 3.32 -2.24 -24.35
CA ALA A 30 2.82 -0.88 -24.52
C ALA A 30 3.94 0.13 -24.80
N TYR A 31 5.11 -0.02 -24.17
CA TYR A 31 6.26 0.84 -24.40
C TYR A 31 6.79 0.68 -25.83
N LYS A 32 6.93 -0.55 -26.32
CA LYS A 32 7.40 -0.83 -27.67
C LYS A 32 6.44 -0.30 -28.73
N GLU A 33 5.14 -0.52 -28.54
CA GLU A 33 4.10 0.02 -29.43
C GLU A 33 4.12 1.54 -29.48
N LYS A 34 4.31 2.21 -28.35
CA LYS A 34 4.32 3.66 -28.26
C LYS A 34 5.61 4.32 -28.76
N ASN A 35 6.76 3.69 -28.53
CA ASN A 35 8.08 4.30 -28.78
C ASN A 35 8.84 3.69 -29.96
N GLY A 36 8.35 2.60 -30.57
CA GLY A 36 8.99 1.92 -31.69
C GLY A 36 10.32 1.22 -31.34
N ARG A 37 10.63 1.07 -30.05
CA ARG A 37 11.86 0.44 -29.55
C ARG A 37 11.62 -0.30 -28.24
N GLU A 38 12.48 -1.27 -27.94
CA GLU A 38 12.48 -1.96 -26.65
C GLU A 38 12.85 -1.00 -25.52
N PHE A 39 12.31 -1.24 -24.33
CA PHE A 39 12.70 -0.52 -23.13
C PHE A 39 14.11 -0.97 -22.70
N SER A 40 15.01 -0.01 -22.47
CA SER A 40 16.43 -0.29 -22.20
C SER A 40 16.97 0.43 -20.96
N GLU A 41 16.12 1.09 -20.19
CA GLU A 41 16.56 1.78 -18.97
C GLU A 41 16.70 0.79 -17.82
N SER A 42 17.57 1.12 -16.86
CA SER A 42 17.73 0.31 -15.65
C SER A 42 16.49 0.46 -14.77
N LEU A 43 15.98 -0.67 -14.27
CA LEU A 43 14.88 -0.70 -13.32
C LEU A 43 15.43 -1.00 -11.92
N HIS A 44 14.78 -0.43 -10.91
CA HIS A 44 15.05 -0.77 -9.51
C HIS A 44 14.84 -2.27 -9.25
N ASP A 45 15.61 -2.84 -8.33
CA ASP A 45 15.60 -4.28 -8.01
C ASP A 45 14.18 -4.81 -7.70
N SER A 46 13.36 -4.03 -7.00
CA SER A 46 11.95 -4.35 -6.71
C SER A 46 11.08 -4.61 -7.95
N ALA A 47 11.45 -4.09 -9.12
CA ALA A 47 10.75 -4.29 -10.38
C ALA A 47 11.24 -5.53 -11.17
N VAL A 48 12.37 -6.13 -10.78
CA VAL A 48 13.03 -7.18 -11.57
C VAL A 48 13.38 -8.45 -10.79
N TRP A 49 13.69 -8.36 -9.50
CA TRP A 49 14.03 -9.52 -8.68
C TRP A 49 12.87 -10.51 -8.61
N TYR A 50 13.13 -11.79 -8.77
CA TYR A 50 12.09 -12.82 -8.73
C TYR A 50 12.65 -14.09 -8.10
N SER A 51 11.81 -14.76 -7.32
CA SER A 51 12.03 -16.11 -6.82
C SER A 51 10.69 -16.78 -6.53
N ASP A 52 10.63 -18.10 -6.59
CA ASP A 52 9.53 -18.91 -6.09
C ASP A 52 9.91 -19.73 -4.83
N ASP A 53 11.16 -19.63 -4.38
CA ASP A 53 11.71 -20.30 -3.20
C ASP A 53 11.55 -19.44 -1.93
N GLU A 54 10.94 -20.04 -0.91
CA GLU A 54 10.71 -19.42 0.39
C GLU A 54 12.03 -19.15 1.13
N ALA A 55 13.06 -19.98 0.94
CA ALA A 55 14.37 -19.74 1.53
C ALA A 55 15.01 -18.46 0.98
N GLU A 56 14.89 -18.21 -0.32
CA GLU A 56 15.38 -16.99 -0.95
C GLU A 56 14.61 -15.75 -0.49
N PHE A 57 13.32 -15.89 -0.14
CA PHE A 57 12.56 -14.78 0.44
C PHE A 57 13.16 -14.32 1.77
N HIS A 58 13.55 -15.27 2.61
CA HIS A 58 14.16 -14.98 3.90
C HIS A 58 15.54 -14.33 3.77
N GLU A 59 16.36 -14.78 2.83
CA GLU A 59 17.66 -14.15 2.58
C GLU A 59 17.48 -12.76 1.98
N LYS A 60 16.62 -12.61 0.97
CA LYS A 60 16.37 -11.30 0.33
C LYS A 60 15.79 -10.28 1.32
N ALA A 61 14.91 -10.71 2.23
CA ALA A 61 14.30 -9.84 3.23
C ALA A 61 15.32 -9.14 4.16
N LYS A 62 16.50 -9.73 4.36
CA LYS A 62 17.58 -9.11 5.17
C LYS A 62 18.19 -7.89 4.48
N GLU A 63 18.09 -7.82 3.16
CA GLU A 63 18.73 -6.78 2.34
C GLU A 63 17.77 -5.62 1.99
N VAL A 64 16.47 -5.90 1.88
CA VAL A 64 15.47 -4.93 1.36
C VAL A 64 14.66 -4.22 2.44
N GLY A 65 15.16 -4.22 3.67
CA GLY A 65 14.51 -3.56 4.81
C GLY A 65 14.70 -2.05 4.83
N VAL A 66 14.11 -1.41 5.85
CA VAL A 66 14.17 0.05 6.10
C VAL A 66 15.60 0.61 6.07
N LEU A 67 16.57 -0.16 6.61
CA LEU A 67 17.96 0.26 6.73
C LEU A 67 18.74 0.21 5.40
N ALA A 68 18.14 -0.30 4.32
CA ALA A 68 18.74 -0.24 2.99
C ALA A 68 18.86 1.20 2.47
N THR A 69 18.01 2.12 2.95
CA THR A 69 18.18 3.56 2.70
C THR A 69 19.17 4.12 3.72
N GLU A 70 20.40 4.43 3.30
CA GLU A 70 21.47 4.86 4.22
C GLU A 70 21.24 6.26 4.80
N ASN A 71 20.87 7.23 3.96
CA ASN A 71 20.62 8.60 4.37
C ASN A 71 19.39 8.67 5.29
N GLU A 72 19.59 9.20 6.50
CA GLU A 72 18.55 9.24 7.54
C GLU A 72 17.35 10.10 7.19
N ASP A 73 17.56 11.26 6.55
CA ASP A 73 16.47 12.16 6.16
C ASP A 73 15.62 11.54 5.04
N VAL A 74 16.28 10.96 4.04
CA VAL A 74 15.61 10.23 2.95
C VAL A 74 14.84 9.04 3.51
N ARG A 75 15.45 8.25 4.41
CA ARG A 75 14.82 7.12 5.08
C ARG A 75 13.61 7.57 5.89
N SER A 76 13.75 8.64 6.67
CA SER A 76 12.67 9.21 7.48
C SER A 76 11.47 9.60 6.62
N LEU A 77 11.68 10.32 5.52
CA LEU A 77 10.59 10.77 4.65
C LEU A 77 9.94 9.61 3.87
N ARG A 78 10.72 8.65 3.36
CA ARG A 78 10.19 7.45 2.72
C ARG A 78 9.34 6.64 3.68
N GLU A 79 9.82 6.39 4.90
CA GLU A 79 9.07 5.60 5.88
C GLU A 79 7.85 6.35 6.43
N LEU A 80 7.94 7.67 6.64
CA LEU A 80 6.77 8.49 7.00
C LEU A 80 5.67 8.37 5.95
N LEU A 81 6.04 8.46 4.67
CA LEU A 81 5.11 8.26 3.56
C LEU A 81 4.51 6.85 3.58
N ILE A 82 5.31 5.80 3.70
CA ILE A 82 4.85 4.40 3.72
C ILE A 82 3.93 4.11 4.92
N ILE A 83 4.24 4.66 6.10
CA ILE A 83 3.41 4.50 7.29
C ILE A 83 2.05 5.17 7.08
N GLY A 84 2.03 6.41 6.58
CA GLY A 84 0.79 7.10 6.22
C GLY A 84 0.00 6.33 5.16
N LEU A 85 0.68 5.80 4.15
CA LEU A 85 0.07 5.06 3.06
C LEU A 85 -0.61 3.78 3.50
N LYS A 86 -0.05 3.06 4.47
CA LYS A 86 -0.69 1.88 5.08
C LYS A 86 -2.00 2.24 5.78
N GLY A 87 -2.07 3.40 6.43
CA GLY A 87 -3.30 3.91 7.03
C GLY A 87 -4.36 4.25 5.98
N ILE A 88 -3.96 4.93 4.90
CA ILE A 88 -4.83 5.23 3.75
C ILE A 88 -5.38 3.94 3.14
N ALA A 89 -4.52 2.94 2.90
CA ALA A 89 -4.92 1.67 2.33
C ALA A 89 -5.95 0.93 3.21
N ALA A 90 -5.80 0.97 4.54
CA ALA A 90 -6.76 0.36 5.46
C ALA A 90 -8.15 1.01 5.37
N TYR A 91 -8.24 2.34 5.31
CA TYR A 91 -9.52 3.03 5.13
C TYR A 91 -10.13 2.76 3.75
N ALA A 92 -9.31 2.74 2.71
CA ALA A 92 -9.75 2.45 1.35
C ALA A 92 -10.31 1.03 1.22
N ASP A 93 -9.66 0.04 1.85
CA ASP A 93 -10.10 -1.36 1.86
C ASP A 93 -11.49 -1.51 2.51
N HIS A 94 -11.71 -0.86 3.67
CA HIS A 94 -13.03 -0.86 4.31
C HIS A 94 -14.10 -0.18 3.46
N ALA A 95 -13.78 0.90 2.76
CA ALA A 95 -14.72 1.54 1.84
C ALA A 95 -15.04 0.62 0.65
N ALA A 96 -14.03 -0.05 0.08
CA ALA A 96 -14.17 -0.97 -1.05
C ALA A 96 -15.03 -2.19 -0.70
N ILE A 97 -14.91 -2.73 0.52
CA ILE A 97 -15.78 -3.81 1.03
C ILE A 97 -17.27 -3.41 0.99
N LEU A 98 -17.57 -2.12 1.18
CA LEU A 98 -18.92 -1.57 1.09
C LEU A 98 -19.29 -1.10 -0.33
N GLY A 99 -18.45 -1.37 -1.34
CA GLY A 99 -18.69 -1.00 -2.73
C GLY A 99 -18.35 0.45 -3.08
N HIS A 100 -17.58 1.15 -2.23
CA HIS A 100 -17.14 2.51 -2.46
C HIS A 100 -15.67 2.56 -2.81
N GLU A 101 -15.36 2.94 -4.05
CA GLU A 101 -13.99 2.99 -4.56
C GLU A 101 -13.72 4.31 -5.29
N GLN A 102 -12.46 4.76 -5.27
CA GLN A 102 -12.02 5.93 -6.01
C GLN A 102 -10.63 5.70 -6.59
N ASN A 103 -10.53 5.70 -7.93
CA ASN A 103 -9.30 5.39 -8.65
C ASN A 103 -8.12 6.29 -8.29
N ASP A 104 -8.37 7.56 -7.94
CA ASP A 104 -7.31 8.51 -7.57
C ASP A 104 -6.56 8.07 -6.31
N ILE A 105 -7.23 7.41 -5.36
CA ILE A 105 -6.62 6.85 -4.15
C ILE A 105 -5.63 5.74 -4.55
N TYR A 106 -6.07 4.82 -5.40
CA TYR A 106 -5.22 3.71 -5.87
C TYR A 106 -4.06 4.19 -6.73
N ALA A 107 -4.29 5.18 -7.60
CA ALA A 107 -3.25 5.82 -8.38
C ALA A 107 -2.18 6.44 -7.47
N PHE A 108 -2.59 7.15 -6.42
CA PHE A 108 -1.65 7.71 -5.45
C PHE A 108 -0.89 6.63 -4.66
N ILE A 109 -1.53 5.51 -4.31
CA ILE A 109 -0.83 4.39 -3.66
C ILE A 109 0.32 3.89 -4.55
N MET A 110 0.08 3.70 -5.84
CA MET A 110 1.12 3.29 -6.78
C MET A 110 2.20 4.37 -6.97
N GLU A 111 1.81 5.63 -7.06
CA GLU A 111 2.74 6.77 -7.15
C GLU A 111 3.66 6.85 -5.93
N ALA A 112 3.09 6.79 -4.72
CA ALA A 112 3.82 6.87 -3.46
C ALA A 112 4.78 5.67 -3.30
N LEU A 113 4.33 4.45 -3.58
CA LEU A 113 5.20 3.26 -3.54
C LEU A 113 6.35 3.37 -4.56
N ALA A 114 6.07 3.84 -5.78
CA ALA A 114 7.11 4.02 -6.79
C ALA A 114 8.06 5.19 -6.46
N SER A 115 7.65 6.16 -5.64
CA SER A 115 8.51 7.28 -5.25
C SER A 115 9.65 6.85 -4.32
N THR A 116 9.44 5.82 -3.50
CA THR A 116 10.45 5.35 -2.54
C THR A 116 11.60 4.58 -3.18
N THR A 117 11.52 4.30 -4.47
CA THR A 117 12.61 3.68 -5.26
C THR A 117 13.40 4.70 -6.09
N LYS A 118 13.07 6.00 -5.97
CA LYS A 118 13.69 7.09 -6.73
C LYS A 118 14.52 7.99 -5.82
N ASP A 119 15.55 8.60 -6.41
CA ASP A 119 16.31 9.66 -5.76
C ASP A 119 15.62 11.00 -6.02
N LEU A 120 14.81 11.42 -5.05
CA LEU A 120 14.06 12.67 -5.08
C LEU A 120 14.73 13.70 -4.16
N SER A 121 14.48 14.97 -4.43
CA SER A 121 14.84 16.05 -3.51
C SER A 121 13.99 16.01 -2.23
N ILE A 122 14.48 16.66 -1.17
CA ILE A 122 13.74 16.80 0.10
C ILE A 122 12.38 17.46 -0.13
N ASP A 123 12.31 18.51 -0.95
CA ASP A 123 11.06 19.24 -1.21
C ASP A 123 10.04 18.35 -1.94
N GLU A 124 10.46 17.52 -2.89
CA GLU A 124 9.60 16.56 -3.57
C GLU A 124 9.08 15.48 -2.61
N MET A 125 9.94 14.96 -1.74
CA MET A 125 9.54 13.96 -0.74
C MET A 125 8.57 14.53 0.30
N VAL A 126 8.80 15.76 0.78
CA VAL A 126 7.86 16.47 1.66
C VAL A 126 6.54 16.71 0.93
N GLY A 127 6.58 17.11 -0.35
CA GLY A 127 5.38 17.26 -1.18
C GLY A 127 4.55 15.98 -1.25
N LEU A 128 5.18 14.81 -1.40
CA LEU A 128 4.49 13.51 -1.39
C LEU A 128 3.86 13.18 -0.03
N VAL A 129 4.54 13.50 1.07
CA VAL A 129 3.98 13.33 2.43
C VAL A 129 2.75 14.23 2.61
N MET A 130 2.80 15.48 2.17
CA MET A 130 1.67 16.40 2.24
C MET A 130 0.50 15.91 1.37
N LYS A 131 0.78 15.42 0.16
CA LYS A 131 -0.22 14.81 -0.72
C LYS A 131 -0.85 13.56 -0.09
N ALA A 132 -0.08 12.76 0.66
CA ALA A 132 -0.63 11.65 1.42
C ALA A 132 -1.63 12.13 2.49
N GLY A 133 -1.37 13.26 3.15
CA GLY A 133 -2.33 13.88 4.06
C GLY A 133 -3.65 14.26 3.38
N GLU A 134 -3.58 14.87 2.19
CA GLU A 134 -4.76 15.18 1.37
C GLU A 134 -5.54 13.92 0.97
N VAL A 135 -4.84 12.91 0.47
CA VAL A 135 -5.46 11.63 0.06
C VAL A 135 -6.07 10.93 1.27
N ALA A 136 -5.44 11.01 2.45
CA ALA A 136 -6.01 10.47 3.68
C ALA A 136 -7.35 11.12 4.04
N VAL A 137 -7.47 12.45 3.92
CA VAL A 137 -8.74 13.16 4.12
C VAL A 137 -9.80 12.66 3.14
N ASN A 138 -9.45 12.51 1.86
CA ASN A 138 -10.36 12.02 0.84
C ASN A 138 -10.82 10.58 1.12
N THR A 139 -9.90 9.69 1.51
CA THR A 139 -10.21 8.30 1.84
C THR A 139 -11.07 8.19 3.10
N MET A 140 -10.82 9.01 4.12
CA MET A 140 -11.68 9.04 5.32
C MET A 140 -13.08 9.54 4.98
N ALA A 141 -13.23 10.54 4.11
CA ALA A 141 -14.54 10.99 3.65
C ALA A 141 -15.27 9.92 2.82
N LEU A 142 -14.54 9.15 2.00
CA LEU A 142 -15.10 8.02 1.26
C LEU A 142 -15.62 6.93 2.21
N LEU A 143 -14.83 6.59 3.23
CA LEU A 143 -15.21 5.60 4.24
C LEU A 143 -16.37 6.06 5.13
N ASP A 144 -16.39 7.34 5.51
CA ASP A 144 -17.52 7.94 6.25
C ASP A 144 -18.81 7.83 5.45
N LYS A 145 -18.79 8.23 4.16
CA LYS A 145 -19.92 8.05 3.25
C LYS A 145 -20.33 6.59 3.13
N ALA A 146 -19.37 5.68 2.97
CA ALA A 146 -19.65 4.26 2.83
C ALA A 146 -20.41 3.72 4.06
N ASN A 147 -19.91 4.01 5.27
CA ASN A 147 -20.55 3.57 6.51
C ASN A 147 -21.91 4.22 6.76
N THR A 148 -22.02 5.53 6.62
CA THR A 148 -23.28 6.26 6.89
C THR A 148 -24.37 5.90 5.89
N SER A 149 -24.01 5.59 4.65
CA SER A 149 -24.96 5.14 3.62
C SER A 149 -25.43 3.71 3.84
N ALA A 150 -24.55 2.82 4.31
CA ALA A 150 -24.86 1.41 4.57
C ALA A 150 -25.59 1.17 5.90
N TYR A 151 -25.21 1.90 6.95
CA TYR A 151 -25.63 1.62 8.33
C TYR A 151 -26.39 2.76 9.02
N GLY A 152 -26.56 3.90 8.34
CA GLY A 152 -27.15 5.10 8.90
C GLY A 152 -26.15 6.00 9.62
N ASN A 153 -26.57 7.21 9.96
CA ASN A 153 -25.73 8.16 10.67
C ASN A 153 -25.62 7.75 12.15
N PRO A 154 -24.41 7.81 12.74
CA PRO A 154 -24.27 7.65 14.18
C PRO A 154 -25.14 8.65 14.96
N GLU A 155 -25.81 8.15 15.99
CA GLU A 155 -26.63 8.95 16.90
C GLU A 155 -26.26 8.71 18.36
N ILE A 156 -26.62 9.63 19.25
CA ILE A 156 -26.32 9.53 20.68
C ILE A 156 -26.91 8.22 21.21
N SER A 157 -26.05 7.38 21.76
CA SER A 157 -26.42 6.04 22.24
C SER A 157 -25.80 5.79 23.60
N GLU A 158 -26.56 5.18 24.51
CA GLU A 158 -26.05 4.66 25.78
C GLU A 158 -25.64 3.19 25.61
N VAL A 159 -24.35 2.91 25.73
CA VAL A 159 -23.78 1.56 25.52
C VAL A 159 -23.38 0.98 26.87
N ASN A 160 -23.99 -0.16 27.24
CA ASN A 160 -23.66 -0.87 28.47
C ASN A 160 -22.27 -1.52 28.39
N ILE A 161 -21.41 -1.21 29.36
CA ILE A 161 -20.07 -1.81 29.51
C ILE A 161 -20.02 -2.98 30.53
N GLY A 162 -21.15 -3.28 31.18
CA GLY A 162 -21.28 -4.45 32.06
C GLY A 162 -21.53 -5.76 31.30
N VAL A 163 -21.50 -6.89 32.02
CA VAL A 163 -21.65 -8.23 31.44
C VAL A 163 -23.02 -8.86 31.77
N ARG A 164 -23.33 -9.99 31.11
CA ARG A 164 -24.53 -10.80 31.36
C ARG A 164 -24.16 -12.27 31.52
N ASN A 165 -25.11 -13.08 32.00
CA ASN A 165 -24.89 -14.50 32.30
C ASN A 165 -25.12 -15.45 31.11
N ASN A 166 -24.84 -14.98 29.88
CA ASN A 166 -24.97 -15.77 28.65
C ASN A 166 -23.61 -15.89 27.95
N PRO A 167 -23.38 -16.91 27.10
CA PRO A 167 -22.22 -16.93 26.21
C PRO A 167 -22.27 -15.72 25.26
N GLY A 168 -21.09 -15.21 24.88
CA GLY A 168 -20.95 -14.03 24.01
C GLY A 168 -19.77 -14.14 23.05
N ILE A 169 -19.77 -13.28 22.04
CA ILE A 169 -18.68 -13.10 21.07
C ILE A 169 -18.23 -11.64 21.19
N LEU A 170 -16.92 -11.40 21.16
CA LEU A 170 -16.30 -10.09 21.13
C LEU A 170 -15.51 -9.94 19.82
#